data_AF-A0A2E5XNV7-F1
#
_entry.id   AF-A0A2E5XNV7-F1
#
_cell.length_a   1.000
_cell.length_b   1.000
_cell.length_c   1.000
_cell.angle_alpha   90.00
_cell.angle_beta   90.00
_cell.angle_gamma   90.00
#
_symmetry.space_group_name_H-M   'P 1'
#
loop_
_entity.id
_entity.type
_entity.pdbx_description
1 polymer ?
#
loop_
_entity_poly.entity_id
_entity_poly.type
_entity_poly.pdbx_seq_one_letter_code
_entity_poly.pdbx_strand_id
1 'polypeptide(L)'
;MNPGAKMHRRDSRPIIFEMVGNLIGEAIEVAWSSVTIHDPIHELPDFPALMPTNSTKLIQQAVGLHAADRRGFDLRLENVIGLMHRPIPGLFDHEERLEAWLHKNAYEIADQISIMMAVNWLKSALDENHPDTDRWYLGYALFVGRTLQGSLAAIEKPNSILSIVFGSMDIPNNSEQIPHPRGVLAVNSILDAMDNSQSIPALNSWLPALAMYPSVAFRLQTAHRAMEAIIRYPESNCTGFLDTLIQVSTHDPDSARRALISICGLETDSVRYLLAERLDSISGRMPNLALEMHDKLAVTNDSSLISMLSSALASICVQRLEEYPSRAAHLISNGDDRSIRRLIESGFRTYLDHDPNDEQGLLSQAWIEGGDLSKSRLKGLISEQRKISIDAFEATLRRINAESESEAILLREEIMSRESR
;
A
#
# COMPACT_ATOMS: atom_id res chain seq x y z
N MET A 1 43.03 39.65 25.48
CA MET A 1 41.96 39.26 24.54
C MET A 1 41.55 37.84 24.89
N ASN A 2 40.39 37.66 25.54
CA ASN A 2 39.84 36.33 25.79
C ASN A 2 39.48 35.69 24.45
N PRO A 3 39.87 34.43 24.19
CA PRO A 3 39.36 33.71 23.03
C PRO A 3 37.85 33.50 23.26
N GLY A 4 37.08 33.79 22.22
CA GLY A 4 35.64 33.94 22.26
C GLY A 4 34.93 32.83 23.01
N ALA A 5 33.96 33.25 23.84
CA ALA A 5 32.90 32.39 24.32
C ALA A 5 32.29 31.67 23.11
N LYS A 6 32.53 30.36 22.99
CA LYS A 6 31.67 29.48 22.20
C LYS A 6 30.28 29.65 22.80
N MET A 7 29.43 30.39 22.11
CA MET A 7 28.00 30.46 22.38
C MET A 7 27.52 29.01 22.58
N HIS A 8 27.13 28.65 23.81
CA HIS A 8 26.56 27.32 24.09
C HIS A 8 25.43 27.14 23.08
N ARG A 9 25.58 26.18 22.16
CA ARG A 9 24.43 25.70 21.39
C ARG A 9 23.39 25.33 22.44
N ARG A 10 22.18 25.89 22.34
CA ARG A 10 21.08 25.52 23.24
C ARG A 10 20.98 23.99 23.22
N ASP A 11 20.97 23.37 24.40
CA ASP A 11 20.72 21.94 24.52
C ASP A 11 19.46 21.60 23.72
N SER A 12 19.54 20.58 22.86
CA SER A 12 18.47 20.20 21.95
C SER A 12 17.25 19.68 22.70
N ARG A 13 17.44 19.14 23.92
CA ARG A 13 16.37 18.62 24.78
C ARG A 13 15.31 19.69 25.12
N PRO A 14 15.65 20.86 25.71
CA PRO A 14 14.71 21.97 25.90
C PRO A 14 13.97 22.40 24.63
N ILE A 15 14.66 22.44 23.49
CA ILE A 15 14.06 22.83 22.21
C ILE A 15 13.00 21.81 21.81
N ILE A 16 13.33 20.52 21.82
CA ILE A 16 12.38 19.44 21.51
C ILE A 16 11.19 19.48 22.47
N PHE A 17 11.43 19.74 23.77
CA PHE A 17 10.36 19.87 24.76
C PHE A 17 9.38 21.00 24.43
N GLU A 18 9.89 22.17 24.06
CA GLU A 18 9.07 23.32 23.64
C GLU A 18 8.31 23.01 22.35
N MET A 19 8.98 22.40 21.36
CA MET A 19 8.36 21.99 20.10
C MET A 19 7.19 21.02 20.32
N VAL A 20 7.34 20.01 21.19
CA VAL A 20 6.25 19.09 21.54
C VAL A 20 5.05 19.85 22.09
N GLY A 21 5.26 20.83 22.98
CA GLY A 21 4.18 21.65 23.55
C GLY A 21 3.44 22.45 22.48
N ASN A 22 4.17 23.04 21.53
CA ASN A 22 3.58 23.79 20.42
C ASN A 22 2.77 22.86 19.49
N LEU A 23 3.33 21.71 19.12
CA LEU A 23 2.64 20.72 18.29
C LEU A 23 1.35 20.22 18.94
N ILE A 24 1.32 20.04 20.27
CA ILE A 24 0.11 19.64 20.99
C ILE A 24 -1.00 20.70 20.83
N GLY A 25 -0.66 21.97 21.06
CA GLY A 25 -1.65 23.05 20.97
C GLY A 25 -2.19 23.22 19.55
N GLU A 26 -1.30 23.25 18.55
CA GLU A 26 -1.67 23.36 17.14
C GLU A 26 -2.53 22.19 16.67
N ALA A 27 -2.18 20.96 17.05
CA ALA A 27 -2.92 19.76 16.68
C ALA A 27 -4.34 19.77 17.23
N ILE A 28 -4.51 20.09 18.53
CA ILE A 28 -5.83 20.13 19.15
C ILE A 28 -6.72 21.18 18.49
N GLU A 29 -6.17 22.36 18.14
CA GLU A 29 -6.92 23.39 17.43
C GLU A 29 -7.35 22.90 16.03
N VAL A 30 -6.46 22.24 15.29
CA VAL A 30 -6.78 21.64 13.98
C VAL A 30 -7.90 20.60 14.13
N ALA A 31 -7.78 19.67 15.08
CA ALA A 31 -8.81 18.66 15.32
C ALA A 31 -10.16 19.30 15.67
N TRP A 32 -10.17 20.27 16.57
CA TRP A 32 -11.38 20.96 17.00
C TRP A 32 -12.12 21.65 15.84
N SER A 33 -11.37 22.25 14.91
CA SER A 33 -11.94 22.91 13.74
C SER A 33 -12.35 21.97 12.61
N SER A 34 -11.83 20.74 12.58
CA SER A 34 -11.92 19.85 11.41
C SER A 34 -12.80 18.62 11.62
N VAL A 35 -12.92 18.12 12.86
CA VAL A 35 -13.71 16.91 13.16
C VAL A 35 -14.75 17.16 14.24
N THR A 36 -15.79 16.32 14.22
CA THR A 36 -16.67 16.20 15.38
C THR A 36 -15.96 15.36 16.45
N ILE A 37 -15.69 15.96 17.61
CA ILE A 37 -15.14 15.25 18.76
C ILE A 37 -16.29 14.55 19.50
N HIS A 38 -16.30 13.21 19.42
CA HIS A 38 -17.34 12.37 20.03
C HIS A 38 -17.05 12.10 21.51
N ASP A 39 -18.08 11.66 22.23
CA ASP A 39 -17.94 11.22 23.61
C ASP A 39 -17.06 9.96 23.74
N PRO A 40 -16.43 9.74 24.91
CA PRO A 40 -15.58 8.59 25.17
C PRO A 40 -16.28 7.27 24.90
N ILE A 41 -15.52 6.28 24.46
CA ILE A 41 -16.05 4.94 24.17
C ILE A 41 -16.58 4.29 25.44
N HIS A 42 -15.80 4.36 26.53
CA HIS A 42 -16.16 3.84 27.83
C HIS A 42 -16.41 4.99 28.82
N GLU A 43 -17.43 4.83 29.66
CA GLU A 43 -17.78 5.78 30.72
C GLU A 43 -18.27 5.02 31.95
N LEU A 44 -17.95 5.54 33.13
CA LEU A 44 -18.48 5.02 34.39
C LEU A 44 -19.77 5.77 34.73
N PRO A 45 -20.87 5.08 35.10
CA PRO A 45 -22.15 5.74 35.42
C PRO A 45 -22.05 6.83 36.48
N ASP A 46 -21.17 6.63 37.47
CA ASP A 46 -20.97 7.57 38.59
C ASP A 46 -20.02 8.73 38.23
N PHE A 47 -19.29 8.64 37.12
CA PHE A 47 -18.32 9.65 36.66
C PHE A 47 -18.53 9.93 35.17
N PRO A 48 -19.60 10.65 34.81
CA PRO A 48 -19.91 10.95 33.41
C PRO A 48 -18.82 11.80 32.77
N ALA A 49 -18.60 11.59 31.47
CA ALA A 49 -17.65 12.38 30.70
C ALA A 49 -18.03 13.87 30.70
N LEU A 50 -17.05 14.73 30.95
CA LEU A 50 -17.24 16.18 30.90
C LEU A 50 -16.71 16.71 29.57
N MET A 51 -17.61 16.86 28.60
CA MET A 51 -17.25 17.36 27.28
C MET A 51 -16.57 18.74 27.38
N PRO A 52 -15.40 18.93 26.74
CA PRO A 52 -14.76 20.23 26.68
C PRO A 52 -15.68 21.27 26.04
N THR A 53 -15.66 22.50 26.57
CA THR A 53 -16.55 23.58 26.10
C THR A 53 -15.96 24.43 24.97
N ASN A 54 -14.63 24.42 24.81
CA ASN A 54 -13.91 25.08 23.72
C ASN A 54 -12.50 24.50 23.59
N SER A 55 -11.86 24.73 22.44
CA SER A 55 -10.49 24.28 22.16
C SER A 55 -9.47 24.84 23.14
N THR A 56 -9.60 26.11 23.54
CA THR A 56 -8.64 26.80 24.41
C THR A 56 -8.45 26.08 25.75
N LYS A 57 -9.54 25.63 26.39
CA LYS A 57 -9.46 24.87 27.64
C LYS A 57 -8.76 23.53 27.44
N LEU A 58 -9.09 22.82 26.37
CA LEU A 58 -8.50 21.51 26.05
C LEU A 58 -6.99 21.66 25.76
N ILE A 59 -6.60 22.71 25.03
CA ILE A 59 -5.18 23.06 24.78
C ILE A 59 -4.47 23.37 26.09
N GLN A 60 -5.05 24.21 26.96
CA GLN A 60 -4.45 24.54 28.26
C GLN A 60 -4.24 23.31 29.14
N GLN A 61 -5.20 22.38 29.16
CA GLN A 61 -5.08 21.11 29.87
C GLN A 61 -3.95 20.25 29.27
N ALA A 62 -3.93 20.07 27.94
CA ALA A 62 -2.95 19.23 27.26
C ALA A 62 -1.52 19.77 27.41
N VAL A 63 -1.32 21.06 27.16
CA VAL A 63 -0.02 21.73 27.28
C VAL A 63 0.41 21.81 28.75
N GLY A 64 -0.52 22.03 29.68
CA GLY A 64 -0.23 22.01 31.12
C GLY A 64 0.24 20.65 31.60
N LEU A 65 -0.40 19.58 31.14
CA LEU A 65 0.01 18.20 31.42
C LEU A 65 1.39 17.88 30.86
N HIS A 66 1.67 18.30 29.61
CA HIS A 66 3.02 18.19 29.03
C HIS A 66 4.06 18.96 29.84
N ALA A 67 3.76 20.20 30.22
CA ALA A 67 4.64 21.05 31.01
C ALA A 67 4.99 20.44 32.37
N ALA A 68 4.02 19.77 33.00
CA ALA A 68 4.18 19.10 34.29
C ALA A 68 4.91 17.73 34.18
N ASP A 69 4.73 16.99 33.08
CA ASP A 69 5.28 15.63 32.88
C ASP A 69 6.70 15.64 32.27
N ARG A 70 7.65 16.29 32.95
CA ARG A 70 9.07 16.32 32.51
C ARG A 70 9.68 14.92 32.43
N ARG A 71 9.41 14.09 33.43
CA ARG A 71 9.94 12.72 33.48
C ARG A 71 9.39 11.84 32.36
N GLY A 72 8.09 11.93 32.07
CA GLY A 72 7.50 11.18 30.97
C GLY A 72 8.01 11.65 29.61
N PHE A 73 8.27 12.95 29.45
CA PHE A 73 8.97 13.46 28.26
C PHE A 73 10.35 12.82 28.09
N ASP A 74 11.18 12.81 29.15
CA ASP A 74 12.53 12.24 29.07
C ASP A 74 12.49 10.75 28.69
N LEU A 75 11.57 9.97 29.27
CA LEU A 75 11.37 8.56 28.90
C LEU A 75 10.97 8.38 27.44
N ARG A 76 10.07 9.21 26.92
CA ARG A 76 9.66 9.17 25.50
C ARG A 76 10.82 9.57 24.58
N LEU A 77 11.60 10.58 24.97
CA LEU A 77 12.77 11.00 24.21
C LEU A 77 13.82 9.89 24.12
N GLU A 78 14.15 9.23 25.24
CA GLU A 78 15.09 8.10 25.24
C GLU A 78 14.59 6.94 24.36
N ASN A 79 13.28 6.65 24.40
CA ASN A 79 12.68 5.65 23.52
C ASN A 79 12.84 6.01 22.03
N VAL A 80 12.59 7.27 21.65
CA VAL A 80 12.75 7.74 20.27
C VAL A 80 14.23 7.68 19.84
N ILE A 81 15.15 8.09 20.71
CA ILE A 81 16.60 7.95 20.46
C ILE A 81 16.94 6.47 20.20
N GLY A 82 16.47 5.56 21.04
CA GLY A 82 16.72 4.12 20.87
C GLY A 82 16.17 3.53 19.57
N LEU A 83 15.09 4.10 19.02
CA LEU A 83 14.48 3.65 17.77
C LEU A 83 15.14 4.25 16.52
N MET A 84 15.50 5.54 16.57
CA MET A 84 15.89 6.30 15.38
C MET A 84 17.40 6.57 15.28
N HIS A 85 18.10 6.66 16.40
CA HIS A 85 19.54 6.97 16.41
C HIS A 85 20.37 5.68 16.35
N ARG A 86 21.29 5.60 15.38
CA ARG A 86 22.25 4.49 15.27
C ARG A 86 23.65 4.97 15.66
N PRO A 87 24.15 4.61 16.85
CA PRO A 87 25.51 4.99 17.24
C PRO A 87 26.54 4.25 16.39
N ILE A 88 27.61 4.95 16.00
CA ILE A 88 28.74 4.34 15.27
C ILE A 88 29.73 3.77 16.31
N PRO A 89 29.97 2.45 16.34
CA PRO A 89 30.90 1.85 17.30
C PRO A 89 32.34 2.36 17.15
N GLY A 90 33.04 2.56 18.27
CA GLY A 90 34.49 2.83 18.28
C GLY A 90 34.92 4.30 18.17
N LEU A 91 34.00 5.25 18.28
CA LEU A 91 34.29 6.69 18.19
C LEU A 91 33.98 7.40 19.50
N PHE A 92 34.95 8.13 20.07
CA PHE A 92 34.90 8.66 21.44
C PHE A 92 33.99 9.89 21.63
N ASP A 93 33.45 10.48 20.56
CA ASP A 93 32.62 11.69 20.54
C ASP A 93 31.10 11.39 20.52
N HIS A 94 30.69 10.33 21.22
CA HIS A 94 29.30 9.86 21.25
C HIS A 94 28.29 10.95 21.67
N GLU A 95 28.60 11.72 22.73
CA GLU A 95 27.68 12.75 23.25
C GLU A 95 27.51 13.93 22.27
N GLU A 96 28.60 14.44 21.70
CA GLU A 96 28.54 15.57 20.75
C GLU A 96 27.77 15.18 19.47
N ARG A 97 27.92 13.92 19.01
CA ARG A 97 27.17 13.41 17.86
C ARG A 97 25.71 13.18 18.16
N LEU A 98 25.39 12.66 19.34
CA LEU A 98 24.00 12.53 19.77
C LEU A 98 23.35 13.91 19.82
N GLU A 99 24.02 14.90 20.40
CA GLU A 99 23.51 16.27 20.48
C GLU A 99 23.32 16.90 19.09
N ALA A 100 24.29 16.72 18.18
CA ALA A 100 24.16 17.18 16.80
C ALA A 100 23.01 16.49 16.06
N TRP A 101 22.78 15.20 16.32
CA TRP A 101 21.67 14.43 15.76
C TRP A 101 20.33 14.88 16.33
N LEU A 102 20.23 15.08 17.65
CA LEU A 102 19.02 15.61 18.30
C LEU A 102 18.64 16.96 17.72
N HIS A 103 19.61 17.85 17.53
CA HIS A 103 19.38 19.15 16.94
C HIS A 103 18.84 19.04 15.51
N LYS A 104 19.46 18.18 14.69
CA LYS A 104 19.09 18.00 13.28
C LYS A 104 17.68 17.42 13.11
N ASN A 105 17.27 16.51 14.00
CA ASN A 105 16.01 15.77 13.89
C ASN A 105 14.95 16.25 14.88
N ALA A 106 15.12 17.44 15.47
CA ALA A 106 14.28 17.92 16.58
C ALA A 106 12.76 17.89 16.27
N TYR A 107 12.38 18.26 15.04
CA TYR A 107 10.97 18.24 14.61
C TYR A 107 10.42 16.82 14.51
N GLU A 108 11.13 15.91 13.85
CA GLU A 108 10.71 14.51 13.70
C GLU A 108 10.60 13.81 15.07
N ILE A 109 11.55 14.09 15.96
CA ILE A 109 11.52 13.60 17.34
C ILE A 109 10.31 14.15 18.09
N ALA A 110 10.04 15.45 17.96
CA ALA A 110 8.88 16.08 18.60
C ALA A 110 7.56 15.50 18.06
N ASP A 111 7.46 15.24 16.76
CA ASP A 111 6.31 14.58 16.14
C ASP A 111 6.07 13.18 16.72
N GLN A 112 7.12 12.35 16.76
CA GLN A 112 7.06 11.01 17.36
C GLN A 112 6.64 11.06 18.85
N ILE A 113 7.22 11.97 19.64
CA ILE A 113 6.84 12.12 21.05
C ILE A 113 5.37 12.55 21.19
N SER A 114 4.90 13.48 20.35
CA SER A 114 3.50 13.94 20.39
C SER A 114 2.50 12.81 20.11
N ILE A 115 2.79 11.94 19.12
CA ILE A 115 1.96 10.77 18.83
C ILE A 115 2.05 9.72 19.94
N MET A 116 3.24 9.47 20.50
CA MET A 116 3.37 8.58 21.66
C MET A 116 2.55 9.06 22.85
N MET A 117 2.48 10.38 23.08
CA MET A 117 1.62 10.97 24.12
C MET A 117 0.14 10.75 23.82
N ALA A 118 -0.29 11.01 22.58
CA ALA A 118 -1.67 10.80 22.16
C ALA A 118 -2.11 9.34 22.38
N VAL A 119 -1.28 8.38 21.96
CA VAL A 119 -1.53 6.95 22.12
C VAL A 119 -1.57 6.54 23.60
N ASN A 120 -0.70 7.09 24.45
CA ASN A 120 -0.74 6.80 25.89
C ASN A 120 -2.03 7.33 26.56
N TRP A 121 -2.51 8.50 26.13
CA TRP A 121 -3.79 9.05 26.61
C TRP A 121 -4.96 8.21 26.11
N LEU A 122 -4.98 7.83 24.83
CA LEU A 122 -5.97 6.91 24.28
C LEU A 122 -5.96 5.56 25.01
N LYS A 123 -4.79 5.01 25.32
CA LYS A 123 -4.68 3.76 26.08
C LYS A 123 -5.32 3.87 27.47
N SER A 124 -5.21 5.02 28.13
CA SER A 124 -5.85 5.25 29.44
C SER A 124 -7.36 5.43 29.30
N ALA A 125 -7.80 6.08 28.22
CA ALA A 125 -9.22 6.29 27.92
C ALA A 125 -9.94 5.00 27.51
N LEU A 126 -9.23 4.08 26.85
CA LEU A 126 -9.75 2.81 26.34
C LEU A 126 -9.64 1.66 27.34
N ASP A 127 -9.23 1.90 28.59
CA ASP A 127 -9.27 0.90 29.65
C ASP A 127 -10.73 0.61 30.01
N GLU A 128 -11.21 -0.60 29.71
CA GLU A 128 -12.58 -1.03 29.97
C GLU A 128 -12.94 -1.03 31.46
N ASN A 129 -11.97 -1.20 32.35
CA ASN A 129 -12.20 -1.28 33.79
C ASN A 129 -12.13 0.10 34.46
N HIS A 130 -11.19 0.93 33.99
CA HIS A 130 -10.92 2.24 34.59
C HIS A 130 -10.74 3.33 33.51
N PRO A 131 -11.79 3.63 32.74
CA PRO A 131 -11.67 4.56 31.62
C PRO A 131 -11.43 5.99 32.09
N ASP A 132 -10.40 6.62 31.52
CA ASP A 132 -10.13 8.05 31.73
C ASP A 132 -10.79 8.88 30.61
N THR A 133 -11.98 9.40 30.92
CA THR A 133 -12.82 10.17 29.98
C THR A 133 -12.19 11.52 29.59
N ASP A 134 -11.39 12.14 30.45
CA ASP A 134 -10.67 13.37 30.11
C ASP A 134 -9.51 13.08 29.13
N ARG A 135 -8.81 11.96 29.34
CA ARG A 135 -7.75 11.50 28.43
C ARG A 135 -8.27 11.09 27.06
N TRP A 136 -9.54 10.73 26.94
CA TRP A 136 -10.16 10.49 25.63
C TRP A 136 -10.10 11.76 24.79
N TYR A 137 -10.64 12.88 25.28
CA TYR A 137 -10.68 14.13 24.52
C TYR A 137 -9.28 14.64 24.19
N LEU A 138 -8.34 14.54 25.13
CA LEU A 138 -6.94 14.93 24.93
C LEU A 138 -6.25 14.05 23.89
N GLY A 139 -6.34 12.72 24.05
CA GLY A 139 -5.68 11.74 23.20
C GLY A 139 -6.25 11.74 21.78
N TYR A 140 -7.58 11.74 21.66
CA TYR A 140 -8.27 11.77 20.38
C TYR A 140 -7.97 13.06 19.62
N ALA A 141 -8.16 14.24 20.23
CA ALA A 141 -7.90 15.51 19.55
C ALA A 141 -6.43 15.66 19.12
N LEU A 142 -5.48 15.27 19.98
CA LEU A 142 -4.06 15.30 19.62
C LEU A 142 -3.74 14.35 18.47
N PHE A 143 -4.19 13.09 18.54
CA PHE A 143 -3.94 12.09 17.50
C PHE A 143 -4.48 12.55 16.15
N VAL A 144 -5.75 12.96 16.12
CA VAL A 144 -6.44 13.40 14.90
C VAL A 144 -5.79 14.66 14.33
N GLY A 145 -5.50 15.65 15.17
CA GLY A 145 -4.88 16.89 14.74
C GLY A 145 -3.53 16.65 14.07
N ARG A 146 -2.68 15.81 14.67
CA ARG A 146 -1.39 15.43 14.09
C ARG A 146 -1.55 14.67 12.79
N THR A 147 -2.52 13.76 12.69
CA THR A 147 -2.84 13.07 11.44
C THR A 147 -3.23 14.04 10.33
N LEU A 148 -4.13 14.98 10.61
CA LEU A 148 -4.59 15.97 9.63
C LEU A 148 -3.47 16.92 9.18
N GLN A 149 -2.47 17.15 10.04
CA GLN A 149 -1.27 17.92 9.74
C GLN A 149 -0.19 17.09 9.00
N GLY A 150 -0.46 15.83 8.63
CA GLY A 150 0.48 14.99 7.88
C GLY A 150 1.61 14.39 8.71
N SER A 151 1.38 14.15 10.01
CA SER A 151 2.36 13.47 10.89
C SER A 151 2.77 12.10 10.36
N LEU A 152 4.07 11.91 10.12
CA LEU A 152 4.61 10.61 9.72
C LEU A 152 4.47 9.57 10.84
N ALA A 153 4.66 10.00 12.09
CA ALA A 153 4.50 9.14 13.26
C ALA A 153 3.07 8.58 13.39
N ALA A 154 2.05 9.32 12.95
CA ALA A 154 0.67 8.84 12.96
C ALA A 154 0.43 7.76 11.88
N ILE A 155 1.07 7.87 10.71
CA ILE A 155 0.96 6.91 9.61
C ILE A 155 1.47 5.54 10.04
N GLU A 156 2.60 5.50 10.76
CA GLU A 156 3.26 4.27 11.22
C GLU A 156 2.48 3.49 12.30
N LYS A 157 1.30 3.99 12.73
CA LYS A 157 0.51 3.43 13.83
C LYS A 157 -0.93 3.07 13.39
N PRO A 158 -1.13 2.18 12.40
CA PRO A 158 -2.47 1.74 11.99
C PRO A 158 -3.24 1.02 13.12
N ASN A 159 -2.53 0.46 14.10
CA ASN A 159 -3.15 -0.14 15.27
C ASN A 159 -3.91 0.89 16.14
N SER A 160 -3.47 2.15 16.18
CA SER A 160 -4.15 3.19 16.95
C SER A 160 -5.56 3.45 16.43
N ILE A 161 -5.75 3.47 15.10
CA ILE A 161 -7.08 3.67 14.52
C ILE A 161 -7.98 2.46 14.79
N LEU A 162 -7.43 1.24 14.73
CA LEU A 162 -8.16 0.02 15.09
C LEU A 162 -8.56 0.02 16.57
N SER A 163 -7.68 0.45 17.47
CA SER A 163 -8.01 0.56 18.89
C SER A 163 -9.15 1.54 19.16
N ILE A 164 -9.21 2.65 18.43
CA ILE A 164 -10.34 3.58 18.49
C ILE A 164 -11.62 2.91 17.96
N VAL A 165 -11.55 2.21 16.81
CA VAL A 165 -12.73 1.53 16.23
C VAL A 165 -13.31 0.48 17.18
N PHE A 166 -12.46 -0.34 17.78
CA PHE A 166 -12.88 -1.43 18.66
C PHE A 166 -13.10 -0.99 20.11
N GLY A 167 -12.60 0.18 20.50
CA GLY A 167 -12.66 0.64 21.88
C GLY A 167 -11.71 -0.10 22.82
N SER A 168 -10.65 -0.72 22.31
CA SER A 168 -9.70 -1.48 23.11
C SER A 168 -8.30 -1.44 22.50
N MET A 169 -7.27 -1.46 23.35
CA MET A 169 -5.88 -1.60 22.89
C MET A 169 -5.56 -3.04 22.44
N ASP A 170 -6.35 -4.01 22.88
CA ASP A 170 -6.23 -5.41 22.47
C ASP A 170 -7.05 -5.63 21.20
N ILE A 171 -6.40 -5.37 20.06
CA ILE A 171 -7.04 -5.49 18.75
C ILE A 171 -7.45 -6.96 18.51
N PRO A 172 -8.69 -7.21 18.06
CA PRO A 172 -9.17 -8.56 17.82
C PRO A 172 -8.31 -9.29 16.78
N ASN A 173 -7.89 -10.51 17.10
CA ASN A 173 -7.32 -11.41 16.10
C ASN A 173 -8.39 -12.05 15.21
N ASN A 174 -9.65 -12.04 15.64
CA ASN A 174 -10.79 -12.56 14.88
C ASN A 174 -11.48 -11.43 14.10
N SER A 175 -11.64 -11.61 12.79
CA SER A 175 -12.30 -10.66 11.89
C SER A 175 -13.80 -10.48 12.18
N GLU A 176 -14.43 -11.38 12.94
CA GLU A 176 -15.87 -11.34 13.24
C GLU A 176 -16.27 -10.39 14.38
N GLN A 177 -15.33 -9.77 15.09
CA GLN A 177 -15.66 -8.92 16.23
C GLN A 177 -16.42 -7.65 15.79
N ILE A 178 -17.46 -7.32 16.54
CA ILE A 178 -18.29 -6.15 16.28
C ILE A 178 -17.56 -4.91 16.80
N PRO A 179 -17.35 -3.88 15.97
CA PRO A 179 -16.70 -2.65 16.41
C PRO A 179 -17.61 -1.83 17.35
N HIS A 180 -16.99 -1.03 18.21
CA HIS A 180 -17.74 -0.22 19.17
C HIS A 180 -18.47 0.92 18.44
N PRO A 181 -19.78 1.16 18.69
CA PRO A 181 -20.54 2.19 17.96
C PRO A 181 -19.93 3.59 18.05
N ARG A 182 -19.52 4.02 19.26
CA ARG A 182 -18.84 5.32 19.45
C ARG A 182 -17.47 5.36 18.74
N GLY A 183 -16.77 4.23 18.69
CA GLY A 183 -15.49 4.10 17.98
C GLY A 183 -15.64 4.26 16.47
N VAL A 184 -16.66 3.63 15.88
CA VAL A 184 -17.01 3.79 14.47
C VAL A 184 -17.36 5.24 14.14
N LEU A 185 -18.16 5.91 14.97
CA LEU A 185 -18.50 7.33 14.78
C LEU A 185 -17.25 8.22 14.84
N ALA A 186 -16.40 8.00 15.84
CA ALA A 186 -15.15 8.71 16.01
C ALA A 186 -14.23 8.54 14.81
N VAL A 187 -14.05 7.33 14.30
CA VAL A 187 -13.21 7.08 13.13
C VAL A 187 -13.84 7.59 11.84
N ASN A 188 -15.15 7.48 11.64
CA ASN A 188 -15.81 8.08 10.48
C ASN A 188 -15.57 9.59 10.42
N SER A 189 -15.68 10.31 11.54
CA SER A 189 -15.38 11.75 11.57
C SER A 189 -13.94 12.09 11.20
N ILE A 190 -12.97 11.23 11.55
CA ILE A 190 -11.57 11.39 11.12
C ILE A 190 -11.48 11.21 9.61
N LEU A 191 -11.99 10.09 9.10
CA LEU A 191 -11.90 9.75 7.68
C LEU A 191 -12.62 10.77 6.79
N ASP A 192 -13.71 11.37 7.26
CA ASP A 192 -14.43 12.44 6.55
C ASP A 192 -13.64 13.75 6.48
N ALA A 193 -12.84 14.06 7.52
CA ALA A 193 -12.00 15.26 7.54
C ALA A 193 -10.67 15.08 6.78
N MET A 194 -10.28 13.84 6.48
CA MET A 194 -9.06 13.50 5.73
C MET A 194 -9.23 13.70 4.21
N ASP A 195 -9.71 14.87 3.80
CA ASP A 195 -9.92 15.22 2.40
C ASP A 195 -8.87 16.21 1.87
N ASN A 196 -7.59 15.93 2.13
CA ASN A 196 -6.49 16.73 1.61
C ASN A 196 -5.26 15.85 1.30
N SER A 197 -4.32 16.40 0.53
CA SER A 197 -3.12 15.66 0.12
C SER A 197 -2.19 15.28 1.28
N GLN A 198 -2.24 15.99 2.41
CA GLN A 198 -1.39 15.71 3.58
C GLN A 198 -1.87 14.46 4.34
N SER A 199 -3.16 14.16 4.30
CA SER A 199 -3.76 13.00 4.96
C SER A 199 -3.73 11.72 4.12
N ILE A 200 -3.45 11.81 2.81
CA ILE A 200 -3.43 10.64 1.90
C ILE A 200 -2.49 9.53 2.36
N PRO A 201 -1.24 9.79 2.78
CA PRO A 201 -0.36 8.74 3.26
C PRO A 201 -0.93 7.95 4.47
N ALA A 202 -1.64 8.63 5.37
CA ALA A 202 -2.30 7.99 6.51
C ALA A 202 -3.49 7.14 6.06
N LEU A 203 -4.37 7.67 5.19
CA LEU A 203 -5.47 6.90 4.62
C LEU A 203 -4.97 5.65 3.88
N ASN A 204 -3.90 5.79 3.09
CA ASN A 204 -3.30 4.71 2.32
C ASN A 204 -2.76 3.59 3.24
N SER A 205 -2.29 3.94 4.45
CA SER A 205 -1.85 2.94 5.44
C SER A 205 -3.01 2.34 6.25
N TRP A 206 -4.03 3.13 6.59
CA TRP A 206 -5.06 2.74 7.54
C TRP A 206 -6.20 1.94 6.90
N LEU A 207 -6.63 2.29 5.69
CA LEU A 207 -7.75 1.61 5.04
C LEU A 207 -7.50 0.10 4.83
N PRO A 208 -6.29 -0.38 4.46
CA PRO A 208 -6.00 -1.82 4.43
C PRO A 208 -6.24 -2.51 5.76
N ALA A 209 -5.76 -1.90 6.86
CA ALA A 209 -5.88 -2.47 8.20
C ALA A 209 -7.36 -2.54 8.64
N LEU A 210 -8.14 -1.50 8.35
CA LEU A 210 -9.58 -1.46 8.61
C LEU A 210 -10.35 -2.49 7.76
N ALA A 211 -9.92 -2.70 6.51
CA ALA A 211 -10.56 -3.65 5.59
C ALA A 211 -10.40 -5.12 5.99
N MET A 212 -9.42 -5.44 6.86
CA MET A 212 -9.26 -6.79 7.41
C MET A 212 -10.49 -7.27 8.21
N TYR A 213 -11.30 -6.35 8.71
CA TYR A 213 -12.47 -6.63 9.56
C TYR A 213 -13.76 -6.32 8.79
N PRO A 214 -14.54 -7.33 8.33
CA PRO A 214 -15.74 -7.13 7.52
C PRO A 214 -16.74 -6.12 8.10
N SER A 215 -17.03 -6.24 9.40
CA SER A 215 -17.96 -5.32 10.10
C SER A 215 -17.47 -3.88 10.11
N VAL A 216 -16.15 -3.67 10.21
CA VAL A 216 -15.53 -2.34 10.17
C VAL A 216 -15.52 -1.80 8.76
N ALA A 217 -15.08 -2.62 7.80
CA ALA A 217 -15.04 -2.29 6.38
C ALA A 217 -16.40 -1.82 5.86
N PHE A 218 -17.46 -2.53 6.23
CA PHE A 218 -18.84 -2.19 5.90
C PHE A 218 -19.27 -0.86 6.53
N ARG A 219 -19.10 -0.69 7.85
CA ARG A 219 -19.57 0.50 8.59
C ARG A 219 -18.81 1.77 8.25
N LEU A 220 -17.53 1.65 7.90
CA LEU A 220 -16.68 2.77 7.48
C LEU A 220 -16.67 2.97 5.96
N GLN A 221 -17.37 2.11 5.21
CA GLN A 221 -17.42 2.14 3.73
C GLN A 221 -16.03 2.17 3.09
N THR A 222 -15.11 1.34 3.58
CA THR A 222 -13.68 1.42 3.20
C THR A 222 -13.44 1.25 1.71
N ALA A 223 -14.21 0.41 1.03
CA ALA A 223 -14.12 0.24 -0.42
C ALA A 223 -14.50 1.51 -1.18
N HIS A 224 -15.58 2.19 -0.77
CA HIS A 224 -16.00 3.44 -1.40
C HIS A 224 -14.95 4.53 -1.17
N ARG A 225 -14.44 4.67 0.05
CA ARG A 225 -13.38 5.64 0.38
C ARG A 225 -12.09 5.40 -0.39
N ALA A 226 -11.66 4.14 -0.51
CA ALA A 226 -10.48 3.78 -1.30
C ALA A 226 -10.67 4.13 -2.79
N MET A 227 -11.85 3.83 -3.36
CA MET A 227 -12.18 4.18 -4.73
C MET A 227 -12.15 5.70 -4.96
N GLU A 228 -12.83 6.47 -4.12
CA GLU A 228 -12.87 7.94 -4.22
C GLU A 228 -11.47 8.55 -4.09
N ALA A 229 -10.62 8.02 -3.21
CA ALA A 229 -9.25 8.48 -3.05
C ALA A 229 -8.41 8.26 -4.31
N ILE A 230 -8.54 7.11 -4.98
CA ILE A 230 -7.85 6.82 -6.24
C ILE A 230 -8.34 7.77 -7.35
N ILE A 231 -9.65 7.98 -7.45
CA ILE A 231 -10.25 8.86 -8.46
C ILE A 231 -9.78 10.31 -8.26
N ARG A 232 -9.75 10.77 -7.01
CA ARG A 232 -9.43 12.17 -6.68
C ARG A 232 -7.94 12.48 -6.73
N TYR A 233 -7.10 11.51 -6.35
CA TYR A 233 -5.65 11.68 -6.24
C TYR A 233 -4.87 10.63 -7.05
N PRO A 234 -5.11 10.50 -8.37
CA PRO A 234 -4.58 9.39 -9.17
C PRO A 234 -3.05 9.42 -9.33
N GLU A 235 -2.42 10.57 -9.14
CA GLU A 235 -0.96 10.73 -9.18
C GLU A 235 -0.27 10.45 -7.82
N SER A 236 -1.06 10.24 -6.76
CA SER A 236 -0.52 9.90 -5.44
C SER A 236 -0.24 8.40 -5.34
N ASN A 237 0.58 8.00 -4.36
CA ASN A 237 0.75 6.59 -4.03
C ASN A 237 -0.58 6.02 -3.51
N CYS A 238 -1.22 5.18 -4.33
CA CYS A 238 -2.52 4.60 -4.07
C CYS A 238 -2.48 3.08 -3.84
N THR A 239 -1.30 2.50 -3.58
CA THR A 239 -1.14 1.05 -3.42
C THR A 239 -2.01 0.47 -2.30
N GLY A 240 -2.02 1.11 -1.13
CA GLY A 240 -2.86 0.72 -0.01
C GLY A 240 -4.36 0.86 -0.30
N PHE A 241 -4.79 1.84 -1.10
CA PHE A 241 -6.19 1.90 -1.54
C PHE A 241 -6.57 0.69 -2.40
N LEU A 242 -5.69 0.26 -3.31
CA LEU A 242 -5.95 -0.93 -4.10
C LEU A 242 -5.91 -2.20 -3.23
N ASP A 243 -4.95 -2.30 -2.30
CA ASP A 243 -4.87 -3.40 -1.33
C ASP A 243 -6.12 -3.45 -0.43
N THR A 244 -6.72 -2.30 -0.11
CA THR A 244 -8.01 -2.21 0.59
C THR A 244 -9.11 -2.88 -0.22
N LEU A 245 -9.22 -2.61 -1.53
CA LEU A 245 -10.24 -3.22 -2.39
C LEU A 245 -10.04 -4.73 -2.54
N ILE A 246 -8.80 -5.18 -2.69
CA ILE A 246 -8.45 -6.60 -2.72
C ILE A 246 -8.82 -7.27 -1.39
N GLN A 247 -8.55 -6.62 -0.26
CA GLN A 247 -8.92 -7.14 1.05
C GLN A 247 -10.44 -7.17 1.25
N VAL A 248 -11.18 -6.16 0.81
CA VAL A 248 -12.65 -6.15 0.89
C VAL A 248 -13.26 -7.27 0.02
N SER A 249 -12.63 -7.61 -1.10
CA SER A 249 -13.15 -8.68 -1.98
C SER A 249 -13.30 -10.05 -1.30
N THR A 250 -12.64 -10.27 -0.16
CA THR A 250 -12.75 -11.53 0.59
C THR A 250 -14.08 -11.70 1.33
N HIS A 251 -14.79 -10.59 1.60
CA HIS A 251 -16.03 -10.60 2.38
C HIS A 251 -17.17 -9.78 1.76
N ASP A 252 -16.88 -8.79 0.90
CA ASP A 252 -17.84 -8.04 0.09
C ASP A 252 -17.33 -7.90 -1.36
N PRO A 253 -17.39 -8.99 -2.16
CA PRO A 253 -16.90 -9.01 -3.53
C PRO A 253 -17.67 -8.07 -4.45
N ASP A 254 -18.96 -7.80 -4.19
CA ASP A 254 -19.78 -6.93 -5.04
C ASP A 254 -19.35 -5.46 -4.92
N SER A 255 -19.11 -4.96 -3.71
CA SER A 255 -18.60 -3.60 -3.52
C SER A 255 -17.18 -3.44 -4.06
N ALA A 256 -16.30 -4.43 -3.83
CA ALA A 256 -14.96 -4.42 -4.40
C ALA A 256 -15.00 -4.43 -5.94
N ARG A 257 -15.85 -5.27 -6.55
CA ARG A 257 -16.04 -5.33 -8.01
C ARG A 257 -16.45 -3.99 -8.59
N ARG A 258 -17.47 -3.35 -8.02
CA ARG A 258 -17.96 -2.04 -8.49
C ARG A 258 -16.87 -0.98 -8.42
N ALA A 259 -16.11 -0.95 -7.33
CA ALA A 259 -15.00 -0.02 -7.16
C ALA A 259 -13.89 -0.25 -8.19
N LEU A 260 -13.43 -1.49 -8.34
CA LEU A 260 -12.38 -1.86 -9.29
C LEU A 260 -12.75 -1.57 -10.74
N ILE A 261 -14.00 -1.85 -11.14
CA ILE A 261 -14.49 -1.51 -12.49
C ILE A 261 -14.47 0.01 -12.71
N SER A 262 -14.89 0.79 -11.70
CA SER A 262 -14.89 2.25 -11.78
C SER A 262 -13.47 2.81 -11.94
N ILE A 263 -12.51 2.27 -11.17
CA ILE A 263 -11.09 2.66 -11.24
C ILE A 263 -10.46 2.25 -12.57
N CYS A 264 -10.75 1.05 -13.06
CA CYS A 264 -10.31 0.59 -14.39
C CYS A 264 -10.94 1.42 -15.52
N GLY A 265 -12.00 2.18 -15.22
CA GLY A 265 -12.57 3.23 -16.06
C GLY A 265 -11.67 4.43 -16.31
N LEU A 266 -10.70 4.67 -15.43
CA LEU A 266 -9.84 5.85 -15.49
C LEU A 266 -8.75 5.69 -16.55
N GLU A 267 -8.58 6.72 -17.38
CA GLU A 267 -7.54 6.76 -18.42
C GLU A 267 -6.18 7.26 -17.90
N THR A 268 -6.03 7.47 -16.59
CA THR A 268 -4.79 7.97 -16.00
C THR A 268 -3.71 6.90 -15.95
N ASP A 269 -2.52 7.20 -16.50
CA ASP A 269 -1.41 6.25 -16.57
C ASP A 269 -1.04 5.69 -15.20
N SER A 270 -0.85 6.54 -14.18
CA SER A 270 -0.52 6.13 -12.81
C SER A 270 -1.48 5.06 -12.25
N VAL A 271 -2.78 5.17 -12.55
CA VAL A 271 -3.79 4.17 -12.15
C VAL A 271 -3.69 2.89 -12.98
N ARG A 272 -3.44 2.99 -14.29
CA ARG A 272 -3.28 1.82 -15.16
C ARG A 272 -2.07 0.98 -14.74
N TYR A 273 -0.96 1.64 -14.41
CA TYR A 273 0.24 0.99 -13.88
C TYR A 273 -0.04 0.29 -12.55
N LEU A 274 -0.70 0.99 -11.63
CA LEU A 274 -1.09 0.44 -10.33
C LEU A 274 -1.96 -0.81 -10.46
N LEU A 275 -2.96 -0.78 -11.35
CA LEU A 275 -3.82 -1.94 -11.61
C LEU A 275 -3.04 -3.11 -12.21
N ALA A 276 -2.20 -2.85 -13.21
CA ALA A 276 -1.38 -3.87 -13.86
C ALA A 276 -0.43 -4.56 -12.87
N GLU A 277 0.18 -3.81 -11.95
CA GLU A 277 1.07 -4.36 -10.91
C GLU A 277 0.34 -5.30 -9.92
N ARG A 278 -0.98 -5.12 -9.75
CA ARG A 278 -1.79 -5.88 -8.78
C ARG A 278 -2.72 -6.92 -9.41
N LEU A 279 -2.65 -7.15 -10.73
CA LEU A 279 -3.50 -8.12 -11.42
C LEU A 279 -3.41 -9.53 -10.84
N ASP A 280 -2.22 -9.99 -10.42
CA ASP A 280 -2.06 -11.31 -9.79
C ASP A 280 -2.83 -11.41 -8.47
N SER A 281 -2.76 -10.35 -7.66
CA SER A 281 -3.47 -10.29 -6.37
C SER A 281 -4.97 -10.23 -6.56
N ILE A 282 -5.44 -9.50 -7.57
CA ILE A 282 -6.86 -9.46 -7.96
C ILE A 282 -7.30 -10.83 -8.48
N SER A 283 -6.50 -11.48 -9.33
CA SER A 283 -6.83 -12.79 -9.91
C SER A 283 -7.02 -13.87 -8.86
N GLY A 284 -6.20 -13.86 -7.80
CA GLY A 284 -6.35 -14.81 -6.69
C GLY A 284 -7.70 -14.74 -5.95
N ARG A 285 -8.48 -13.66 -6.11
CA ARG A 285 -9.79 -13.48 -5.48
C ARG A 285 -10.93 -13.38 -6.51
N MET A 286 -10.67 -12.73 -7.64
CA MET A 286 -11.65 -12.34 -8.64
C MET A 286 -11.10 -12.62 -10.06
N PRO A 287 -10.93 -13.90 -10.45
CA PRO A 287 -10.22 -14.26 -11.68
C PRO A 287 -10.90 -13.76 -12.96
N ASN A 288 -12.24 -13.77 -13.01
CA ASN A 288 -13.00 -13.18 -14.13
C ASN A 288 -12.68 -11.70 -14.30
N LEU A 289 -12.70 -10.95 -13.21
CA LEU A 289 -12.47 -9.51 -13.23
C LEU A 289 -11.03 -9.18 -13.61
N ALA A 290 -10.05 -9.96 -13.13
CA ALA A 290 -8.66 -9.77 -13.50
C ALA A 290 -8.44 -9.92 -15.01
N LEU A 291 -9.08 -10.90 -15.66
CA LEU A 291 -9.04 -11.06 -17.11
C LEU A 291 -9.74 -9.90 -17.83
N GLU A 292 -10.93 -9.48 -17.39
CA GLU A 292 -11.64 -8.32 -17.93
C GLU A 292 -10.79 -7.03 -17.85
N MET A 293 -10.12 -6.82 -16.71
CA MET A 293 -9.23 -5.68 -16.49
C MET A 293 -7.97 -5.78 -17.35
N HIS A 294 -7.37 -6.96 -17.45
CA HIS A 294 -6.22 -7.21 -18.31
C HIS A 294 -6.55 -6.83 -19.76
N ASP A 295 -7.67 -7.30 -20.30
CA ASP A 295 -8.09 -7.02 -21.67
C ASP A 295 -8.29 -5.53 -21.91
N LYS A 296 -8.89 -4.84 -20.95
CA LYS A 296 -9.07 -3.38 -21.03
C LYS A 296 -7.74 -2.63 -20.98
N LEU A 297 -6.81 -3.05 -20.11
CA LEU A 297 -5.49 -2.41 -19.98
C LEU A 297 -4.60 -2.67 -21.21
N ALA A 298 -4.75 -3.82 -21.87
CA ALA A 298 -4.00 -4.23 -23.06
C ALA A 298 -4.32 -3.37 -24.30
N VAL A 299 -5.45 -2.65 -24.30
CA VAL A 299 -5.75 -1.63 -25.31
C VAL A 299 -4.90 -0.39 -25.01
N THR A 300 -3.64 -0.41 -25.48
CA THR A 300 -2.66 0.65 -25.25
C THR A 300 -1.54 0.63 -26.29
N ASN A 301 -0.87 1.77 -26.44
CA ASN A 301 0.39 1.88 -27.18
C ASN A 301 1.62 1.97 -26.26
N ASP A 302 1.40 1.89 -24.93
CA ASP A 302 2.48 1.94 -23.95
C ASP A 302 3.20 0.59 -23.83
N SER A 303 4.38 0.50 -24.44
CA SER A 303 5.25 -0.69 -24.40
C SER A 303 5.60 -1.14 -22.97
N SER A 304 5.75 -0.21 -22.02
CA SER A 304 6.07 -0.58 -20.63
C SER A 304 4.88 -1.24 -19.96
N LEU A 305 3.67 -0.72 -20.16
CA LEU A 305 2.44 -1.34 -19.67
C LEU A 305 2.20 -2.71 -20.31
N ILE A 306 2.36 -2.84 -21.64
CA ILE A 306 2.25 -4.13 -22.35
C ILE A 306 3.24 -5.15 -21.78
N SER A 307 4.50 -4.75 -21.55
CA SER A 307 5.50 -5.65 -20.96
C SER A 307 5.12 -6.12 -19.55
N MET A 308 4.40 -5.33 -18.75
CA MET A 308 3.90 -5.76 -17.44
C MET A 308 2.75 -6.75 -17.58
N LEU A 309 1.78 -6.45 -18.44
CA LEU A 309 0.65 -7.34 -18.73
C LEU A 309 1.13 -8.69 -19.26
N SER A 310 2.10 -8.69 -20.18
CA SER A 310 2.77 -9.90 -20.68
C SER A 310 3.43 -10.74 -19.58
N SER A 311 3.94 -10.10 -18.52
CA SER A 311 4.56 -10.81 -17.41
C SER A 311 3.53 -11.43 -16.47
N ALA A 312 2.36 -10.80 -16.30
CA ALA A 312 1.30 -11.25 -15.40
C ALA A 312 0.37 -12.28 -16.07
N LEU A 313 0.26 -12.29 -17.41
CA LEU A 313 -0.75 -13.08 -18.13
C LEU A 313 -0.74 -14.57 -17.76
N ALA A 314 0.45 -15.19 -17.67
CA ALA A 314 0.56 -16.60 -17.34
C ALA A 314 -0.01 -16.90 -15.94
N SER A 315 0.30 -16.05 -14.96
CA SER A 315 -0.15 -16.17 -13.58
C SER A 315 -1.66 -15.98 -13.45
N ILE A 316 -2.24 -14.98 -14.12
CA ILE A 316 -3.69 -14.76 -14.08
C ILE A 316 -4.48 -15.87 -14.79
N CYS A 317 -3.88 -16.56 -15.77
CA CYS A 317 -4.49 -17.67 -16.50
C CYS A 317 -4.20 -19.05 -15.89
N VAL A 318 -3.51 -19.19 -14.76
CA VAL A 318 -3.11 -20.50 -14.20
C VAL A 318 -4.29 -21.47 -14.04
N GLN A 319 -5.45 -20.97 -13.63
CA GLN A 319 -6.65 -21.79 -13.43
C GLN A 319 -7.51 -21.93 -14.71
N ARG A 320 -7.15 -21.24 -15.79
CA ARG A 320 -7.89 -21.11 -17.05
C ARG A 320 -6.93 -20.99 -18.22
N LEU A 321 -6.18 -22.05 -18.46
CA LEU A 321 -5.15 -22.07 -19.49
C LEU A 321 -5.75 -21.87 -20.89
N GLU A 322 -7.03 -22.19 -21.08
CA GLU A 322 -7.78 -21.94 -22.31
C GLU A 322 -7.90 -20.45 -22.69
N GLU A 323 -7.80 -19.54 -21.70
CA GLU A 323 -7.91 -18.09 -21.90
C GLU A 323 -6.57 -17.43 -22.28
N TYR A 324 -5.46 -18.15 -22.11
CA TYR A 324 -4.11 -17.66 -22.35
C TYR A 324 -3.81 -17.37 -23.83
N PRO A 325 -4.15 -18.25 -24.79
CA PRO A 325 -3.67 -18.11 -26.17
C PRO A 325 -4.19 -16.87 -26.88
N SER A 326 -5.49 -16.59 -26.77
CA SER A 326 -6.10 -15.41 -27.41
C SER A 326 -5.51 -14.10 -26.90
N ARG A 327 -5.23 -14.01 -25.60
CA ARG A 327 -4.64 -12.82 -24.95
C ARG A 327 -3.15 -12.70 -25.23
N ALA A 328 -2.41 -13.80 -25.22
CA ALA A 328 -1.00 -13.80 -25.58
C ALA A 328 -0.81 -13.37 -27.04
N ALA A 329 -1.65 -13.87 -27.96
CA ALA A 329 -1.65 -13.47 -29.36
C ALA A 329 -1.87 -11.96 -29.53
N HIS A 330 -2.81 -11.38 -28.77
CA HIS A 330 -3.05 -9.93 -28.78
C HIS A 330 -1.87 -9.11 -28.25
N LEU A 331 -1.21 -9.57 -27.19
CA LEU A 331 -0.01 -8.90 -26.66
C LEU A 331 1.20 -9.05 -27.59
N ILE A 332 1.31 -10.15 -28.34
CA ILE A 332 2.36 -10.34 -29.36
C ILE A 332 2.16 -9.35 -30.51
N SER A 333 0.92 -9.14 -30.97
CA SER A 333 0.64 -8.20 -32.07
C SER A 333 0.85 -6.73 -31.69
N ASN A 334 0.64 -6.37 -30.42
CA ASN A 334 0.74 -4.99 -29.96
C ASN A 334 2.08 -4.67 -29.28
N GLY A 335 2.81 -5.70 -28.84
CA GLY A 335 4.01 -5.58 -28.02
C GLY A 335 5.29 -5.50 -28.83
N ASP A 336 6.36 -5.14 -28.13
CA ASP A 336 7.71 -5.22 -28.64
C ASP A 336 8.37 -6.58 -28.32
N ASP A 337 9.60 -6.79 -28.82
CA ASP A 337 10.39 -7.99 -28.51
C ASP A 337 10.52 -8.23 -26.99
N ARG A 338 10.55 -7.17 -26.17
CA ARG A 338 10.59 -7.32 -24.71
C ARG A 338 9.32 -7.98 -24.18
N SER A 339 8.15 -7.57 -24.67
CA SER A 339 6.85 -8.12 -24.28
C SER A 339 6.71 -9.59 -24.69
N ILE A 340 7.10 -9.93 -25.92
CA ILE A 340 7.14 -11.31 -26.42
C ILE A 340 8.08 -12.15 -25.55
N ARG A 341 9.26 -11.64 -25.19
CA ARG A 341 10.18 -12.32 -24.27
C ARG A 341 9.57 -12.60 -22.90
N ARG A 342 8.74 -11.70 -22.36
CA ARG A 342 8.05 -11.92 -21.08
C ARG A 342 7.01 -13.04 -21.17
N LEU A 343 6.28 -13.14 -22.27
CA LEU A 343 5.34 -14.24 -22.50
C LEU A 343 6.06 -15.58 -22.60
N ILE A 344 7.19 -15.62 -23.32
CA ILE A 344 8.02 -16.82 -23.46
C ILE A 344 8.54 -17.28 -22.08
N GLU A 345 9.05 -16.34 -21.27
CA GLU A 345 9.59 -16.62 -19.93
C GLU A 345 8.52 -17.10 -18.95
N SER A 346 7.33 -16.51 -18.99
CA SER A 346 6.31 -16.68 -17.95
C SER A 346 5.32 -17.81 -18.23
N GLY A 347 4.92 -18.03 -19.50
CA GLY A 347 3.73 -18.84 -19.79
C GLY A 347 3.85 -19.85 -20.93
N PHE A 348 4.76 -19.68 -21.89
CA PHE A 348 4.80 -20.53 -23.09
C PHE A 348 5.01 -22.01 -22.78
N ARG A 349 5.81 -22.33 -21.75
CA ARG A 349 6.03 -23.72 -21.35
C ARG A 349 4.74 -24.36 -20.85
N THR A 350 4.06 -23.70 -19.92
CA THR A 350 2.78 -24.18 -19.36
C THR A 350 1.69 -24.28 -20.42
N TYR A 351 1.67 -23.34 -21.37
CA TYR A 351 0.80 -23.40 -22.54
C TYR A 351 1.05 -24.66 -23.38
N LEU A 352 2.30 -24.93 -23.77
CA LEU A 352 2.64 -26.09 -24.61
C LEU A 352 2.50 -27.43 -23.88
N ASP A 353 2.64 -27.45 -22.55
CA ASP A 353 2.34 -28.63 -21.75
C ASP A 353 0.83 -28.98 -21.83
N HIS A 354 -0.04 -27.99 -22.02
CA HIS A 354 -1.49 -28.16 -22.16
C HIS A 354 -1.94 -28.37 -23.62
N ASP A 355 -1.39 -27.59 -24.55
CA ASP A 355 -1.61 -27.72 -26.00
C ASP A 355 -0.27 -27.91 -26.74
N PRO A 356 0.23 -29.15 -26.82
CA PRO A 356 1.47 -29.45 -27.55
C PRO A 356 1.38 -29.18 -29.04
N ASN A 357 0.16 -29.15 -29.61
CA ASN A 357 -0.04 -28.95 -31.04
C ASN A 357 0.00 -27.48 -31.45
N ASP A 358 0.00 -26.56 -30.48
CA ASP A 358 -0.07 -25.13 -30.71
C ASP A 358 -1.18 -24.80 -31.72
N GLU A 359 -2.43 -25.17 -31.40
CA GLU A 359 -3.56 -25.04 -32.31
C GLU A 359 -3.77 -23.57 -32.72
N GLN A 360 -3.53 -22.65 -31.78
CA GLN A 360 -3.64 -21.21 -31.95
C GLN A 360 -2.40 -20.57 -32.61
N GLY A 361 -1.33 -21.33 -32.85
CA GLY A 361 -0.15 -20.86 -33.60
C GLY A 361 0.69 -19.80 -32.87
N LEU A 362 0.68 -19.78 -31.54
CA LEU A 362 1.42 -18.83 -30.72
C LEU A 362 2.93 -18.90 -30.95
N LEU A 363 3.51 -20.08 -31.17
CA LEU A 363 4.94 -20.22 -31.43
C LEU A 363 5.34 -19.56 -32.74
N SER A 364 4.56 -19.80 -33.80
CA SER A 364 4.79 -19.15 -35.09
C SER A 364 4.59 -17.64 -35.01
N GLN A 365 3.55 -17.17 -34.34
CA GLN A 365 3.26 -15.73 -34.23
C GLN A 365 4.37 -15.01 -33.45
N ALA A 366 4.78 -15.55 -32.30
CA ALA A 366 5.88 -14.99 -31.52
C ALA A 366 7.23 -15.05 -32.25
N TRP A 367 7.41 -16.02 -33.15
CA TRP A 367 8.60 -16.10 -34.00
C TRP A 367 8.62 -14.97 -35.04
N ILE A 368 7.49 -14.75 -35.73
CA ILE A 368 7.36 -13.76 -36.79
C ILE A 368 7.53 -12.34 -36.24
N GLU A 369 6.84 -12.02 -35.15
CA GLU A 369 6.85 -10.68 -34.54
C GLU A 369 8.07 -10.46 -33.61
N GLY A 370 8.72 -11.54 -33.19
CA GLY A 370 9.85 -11.50 -32.26
C GLY A 370 11.17 -11.08 -32.90
N GLY A 371 12.01 -10.40 -32.13
CA GLY A 371 13.40 -10.13 -32.49
C GLY A 371 14.33 -11.32 -32.25
N ASP A 372 15.62 -11.14 -32.52
CA ASP A 372 16.64 -12.19 -32.43
C ASP A 372 16.69 -12.88 -31.06
N LEU A 373 16.48 -12.12 -29.98
CA LEU A 373 16.48 -12.66 -28.61
C LEU A 373 15.25 -13.53 -28.33
N SER A 374 14.05 -13.12 -28.79
CA SER A 374 12.85 -13.96 -28.71
C SER A 374 13.02 -15.24 -29.52
N LYS A 375 13.47 -15.13 -30.78
CA LYS A 375 13.75 -16.28 -31.67
C LYS A 375 14.73 -17.26 -31.03
N SER A 376 15.81 -16.76 -30.43
CA SER A 376 16.80 -17.60 -29.71
C SER A 376 16.16 -18.44 -28.59
N ARG A 377 15.21 -17.88 -27.83
CA ARG A 377 14.50 -18.60 -26.75
C ARG A 377 13.44 -19.56 -27.29
N LEU A 378 12.72 -19.15 -28.33
CA LEU A 378 11.70 -19.98 -28.99
C LEU A 378 12.31 -21.25 -29.59
N LYS A 379 13.55 -21.22 -30.11
CA LYS A 379 14.24 -22.41 -30.62
C LYS A 379 14.21 -23.58 -29.63
N GLY A 380 14.42 -23.30 -28.35
CA GLY A 380 14.37 -24.32 -27.30
C GLY A 380 12.98 -24.94 -27.18
N LEU A 381 11.94 -24.12 -27.12
CA LEU A 381 10.55 -24.56 -27.01
C LEU A 381 10.07 -25.33 -28.24
N ILE A 382 10.40 -24.86 -29.44
CA ILE A 382 10.06 -25.52 -30.71
C ILE A 382 10.80 -26.88 -30.83
N SER A 383 12.05 -26.94 -30.36
CA SER A 383 12.78 -28.21 -30.30
C SER A 383 12.14 -29.20 -29.32
N GLU A 384 11.64 -28.75 -28.17
CA GLU A 384 10.91 -29.62 -27.24
C GLU A 384 9.55 -30.05 -27.82
N GLN A 385 8.82 -29.17 -28.49
CA GLN A 385 7.57 -29.51 -29.19
C GLN A 385 7.78 -30.67 -30.18
N ARG A 386 8.87 -30.63 -30.96
CA ARG A 386 9.20 -31.69 -31.92
C ARG A 386 9.42 -33.06 -31.26
N LYS A 387 10.03 -33.10 -30.07
CA LYS A 387 10.24 -34.35 -29.32
C LYS A 387 8.93 -34.99 -28.90
N ILE A 388 7.88 -34.18 -28.70
CA ILE A 388 6.54 -34.62 -28.31
C ILE A 388 5.72 -34.98 -29.56
N SER A 389 5.70 -34.11 -30.56
CA SER A 389 4.92 -34.28 -31.80
C SER A 389 5.64 -33.69 -33.00
N ILE A 390 6.05 -34.56 -33.93
CA ILE A 390 6.66 -34.15 -35.21
C ILE A 390 5.63 -33.39 -36.05
N ASP A 391 4.36 -33.81 -36.04
CA ASP A 391 3.32 -33.16 -36.83
C ASP A 391 3.05 -31.72 -36.36
N ALA A 392 3.08 -31.48 -35.05
CA ALA A 392 2.96 -30.14 -34.47
C ALA A 392 4.14 -29.24 -34.87
N PHE A 393 5.36 -29.77 -34.80
CA PHE A 393 6.55 -29.06 -35.26
C PHE A 393 6.47 -28.69 -36.74
N GLU A 394 6.05 -29.61 -37.60
CA GLU A 394 5.84 -29.36 -39.02
C GLU A 394 4.74 -28.32 -39.27
N ALA A 395 3.67 -28.32 -38.47
CA ALA A 395 2.64 -27.29 -38.54
C ALA A 395 3.18 -25.90 -38.17
N THR A 396 3.97 -25.80 -37.10
CA THR A 396 4.66 -24.55 -36.71
C THR A 396 5.57 -24.04 -37.83
N LEU A 397 6.39 -24.93 -38.42
CA LEU A 397 7.26 -24.56 -39.54
C LEU A 397 6.47 -24.10 -40.76
N ARG A 398 5.35 -24.76 -41.10
CA ARG A 398 4.49 -24.33 -42.22
C ARG A 398 3.92 -22.93 -42.01
N ARG A 399 3.52 -22.59 -40.77
CA ARG A 399 3.04 -21.25 -40.44
C ARG A 399 4.14 -20.20 -40.57
N ILE A 400 5.36 -20.48 -40.09
CA ILE A 400 6.52 -19.58 -40.26
C ILE A 400 6.88 -19.43 -41.75
N ASN A 401 6.87 -20.54 -42.49
CA ASN A 401 7.18 -20.59 -43.92
C ASN A 401 6.22 -19.75 -44.77
N ALA A 402 4.98 -19.55 -44.32
CA ALA A 402 4.01 -18.70 -45.00
C ALA A 402 4.44 -17.22 -45.00
N GLU A 403 5.17 -16.78 -43.97
CA GLU A 403 5.69 -15.40 -43.86
C GLU A 403 7.16 -15.28 -44.32
N SER A 404 7.99 -16.28 -44.02
CA SER A 404 9.41 -16.30 -44.40
C SER A 404 9.93 -17.72 -44.61
N GLU A 405 10.05 -18.11 -45.88
CA GLU A 405 10.57 -19.42 -46.29
C GLU A 405 12.03 -19.63 -45.84
N SER A 406 12.86 -18.59 -45.94
CA SER A 406 14.27 -18.68 -45.54
C SER A 406 14.44 -18.93 -44.04
N GLU A 407 13.63 -18.30 -43.20
CA GLU A 407 13.68 -18.51 -41.74
C GLU A 407 13.19 -19.91 -41.35
N ALA A 408 12.13 -20.41 -41.99
CA ALA A 408 11.62 -21.75 -41.73
C ALA A 408 12.66 -22.84 -42.07
N ILE A 409 13.37 -22.69 -43.20
CA ILE A 409 14.43 -23.62 -43.61
C ILE A 409 15.58 -23.58 -42.60
N LEU A 410 16.07 -22.38 -42.24
CA LEU A 410 17.17 -22.24 -41.29
C LEU A 410 16.83 -22.82 -39.91
N LEU A 411 15.63 -22.55 -39.40
CA LEU A 411 15.17 -23.10 -38.13
C LEU A 411 15.12 -24.63 -38.16
N ARG A 412 14.63 -25.21 -39.27
CA ARG A 412 14.58 -26.66 -39.46
C ARG A 412 15.97 -27.28 -39.44
N GLU A 413 16.90 -26.74 -40.22
CA GLU A 413 18.29 -27.22 -40.26
C GLU A 413 18.97 -27.12 -38.88
N GLU A 414 18.75 -26.02 -38.15
CA GLU A 414 19.35 -25.81 -36.84
C GLU A 414 18.81 -26.80 -35.79
N ILE A 415 17.50 -27.07 -35.76
CA ILE A 415 16.91 -28.02 -34.81
C ILE A 415 17.31 -29.46 -35.16
N MET A 416 17.33 -29.82 -36.45
CA MET A 416 17.73 -31.15 -36.91
C MET A 416 19.21 -31.44 -36.64
N SER A 417 20.09 -30.44 -36.77
CA SER A 417 21.53 -30.61 -36.56
C SER A 417 21.92 -30.73 -35.08
N ARG A 418 21.17 -30.11 -34.15
CA ARG A 418 21.43 -30.20 -32.70
C ARG A 418 21.23 -31.59 -32.10
N GLU A 419 20.44 -32.46 -32.73
CA GLU A 419 20.23 -33.85 -32.26
C GLU A 419 21.23 -34.85 -32.85
N SER A 420 21.98 -34.44 -33.88
CA SER A 420 23.05 -35.26 -34.46
C SER A 420 24.39 -35.16 -33.71
N ARG A 421 24.43 -34.35 -32.63
CA ARG A 421 25.53 -34.18 -31.67
C ARG A 421 25.06 -34.61 -30.29
#